data_AF-A0A821P3L3-F1
#
_entry.id   AF-A0A821P3L3-F1
#
_cell.length_a   1.000
_cell.length_b   1.000
_cell.length_c   1.000
_cell.angle_alpha   90.00
_cell.angle_beta   90.00
_cell.angle_gamma   90.00
#
_symmetry.space_group_name_H-M   'P 1'
#
loop_
_entity.id
_entity.type
_entity.pdbx_description
1 polymer ?
#
loop_
_entity_poly.entity_id
_entity_poly.type
_entity_poly.pdbx_seq_one_letter_code
_entity_poly.pdbx_strand_id
1 'polypeptide(L)'
;YRTVPSDNTAALTLVMLFNQFNWTSCLIIYQNDAYGSGGARSINDLFNASGITVVEMIVYDIARNSILGNLKTYLTNNPTRIVILWAESVYTSLILQDALDSNLVGPYFTWIINSAISLNSFNEEYYQNLIGIVGPELSRETLLISPFCEKL
;
A
#
# COMPACT_ATOMS: atom_id res chain seq x y z
N TYR A 1 3.60 -23.67 4.31
CA TYR A 1 4.30 -22.48 4.83
C TYR A 1 3.94 -21.30 3.92
N ARG A 2 3.59 -20.11 4.42
CA ARG A 2 3.35 -18.95 3.53
C ARG A 2 4.71 -18.33 3.16
N THR A 3 4.96 -18.17 1.88
CA THR A 3 6.15 -17.54 1.26
C THR A 3 6.09 -16.01 1.27
N VAL A 4 5.10 -15.42 1.93
CA VAL A 4 4.95 -13.97 2.14
C VAL A 4 5.44 -13.63 3.56
N PRO A 5 6.25 -12.57 3.76
CA PRO A 5 6.61 -12.11 5.10
C PRO A 5 5.35 -11.97 5.95
N SER A 6 5.42 -12.34 7.23
CA SER A 6 4.30 -12.07 8.14
C SER A 6 3.97 -10.58 8.12
N ASP A 7 2.68 -10.22 8.24
CA ASP A 7 2.23 -8.83 8.25
C ASP A 7 3.03 -7.97 9.26
N ASN A 8 3.52 -8.58 10.35
CA ASN A 8 4.42 -7.96 11.33
C ASN A 8 5.78 -7.54 10.75
N THR A 9 6.40 -8.37 9.89
CA THR A 9 7.67 -8.05 9.24
C THR A 9 7.50 -6.89 8.26
N ALA A 10 6.39 -6.88 7.52
CA ALA A 10 6.04 -5.76 6.63
C ALA A 10 5.80 -4.47 7.43
N ALA A 11 5.03 -4.55 8.52
CA ALA A 11 4.80 -3.42 9.42
C ALA A 11 6.10 -2.87 10.04
N LEU A 12 7.02 -3.74 10.49
CA LEU A 12 8.33 -3.31 11.01
C LEU A 12 9.17 -2.60 9.94
N THR A 13 9.13 -3.10 8.70
CA THR A 13 9.82 -2.47 7.57
C THR A 13 9.26 -1.07 7.30
N LEU A 14 7.94 -0.90 7.38
CA LEU A 14 7.30 0.40 7.27
C LEU A 14 7.72 1.36 8.40
N VAL A 15 7.83 0.89 9.64
CA VAL A 15 8.35 1.72 10.75
C VAL A 15 9.78 2.18 10.48
N MET A 16 10.65 1.27 10.03
CA MET A 16 12.04 1.62 9.69
C MET A 16 12.10 2.67 8.57
N LEU A 17 11.27 2.52 7.54
CA LEU A 17 11.16 3.48 6.45
C LEU A 17 10.73 4.87 6.96
N PHE A 18 9.67 4.93 7.77
CA PHE A 18 9.17 6.20 8.33
C PHE A 18 10.23 6.89 9.20
N ASN A 19 10.93 6.12 10.02
CA ASN A 19 12.02 6.66 10.85
C ASN A 19 13.17 7.22 10.02
N GLN A 20 13.54 6.56 8.92
CA GLN A 20 14.61 7.00 8.03
C GLN A 20 14.30 8.35 7.37
N PHE A 21 13.04 8.60 7.01
CA PHE A 21 12.61 9.84 6.37
C PHE A 21 12.00 10.87 7.35
N ASN A 22 12.04 10.59 8.65
CA ASN A 22 11.41 11.39 9.70
C ASN A 22 9.92 11.67 9.45
N TRP A 23 9.22 10.70 8.86
CA TRP A 23 7.79 10.75 8.66
C TRP A 23 7.06 10.33 9.93
N THR A 24 6.06 11.12 10.33
CA THR A 24 5.35 10.92 11.60
C THR A 24 3.87 10.60 11.43
N SER A 25 3.33 10.67 10.22
CA SER A 25 1.91 10.37 9.98
C SER A 25 1.61 9.90 8.57
N CYS A 26 0.56 9.10 8.40
CA CYS A 26 0.09 8.61 7.11
C CYS A 26 -1.41 8.30 7.10
N LEU A 27 -1.95 8.07 5.90
CA LEU A 27 -3.23 7.39 5.71
C LEU A 27 -2.98 5.91 5.37
N ILE A 28 -3.91 5.02 5.72
CA ILE A 28 -3.91 3.63 5.27
C ILE A 28 -5.16 3.36 4.44
N ILE A 29 -5.00 2.89 3.21
CA ILE A 29 -6.09 2.35 2.39
C ILE A 29 -5.98 0.83 2.42
N TYR A 30 -7.08 0.12 2.71
CA TYR A 30 -7.07 -1.33 2.79
C TYR A 30 -8.34 -1.98 2.24
N GLN A 31 -8.21 -3.21 1.72
CA GLN A 31 -9.36 -3.98 1.23
C GLN A 31 -10.21 -4.55 2.38
N ASN A 32 -11.53 -4.59 2.22
CA ASN A 32 -12.49 -4.98 3.28
C ASN A 32 -12.66 -6.49 3.50
N ASP A 33 -11.57 -7.25 3.50
CA ASP A 33 -11.56 -8.67 3.85
C ASP A 33 -10.60 -8.98 5.02
N ALA A 34 -10.45 -10.26 5.37
CA ALA A 34 -9.60 -10.69 6.48
C ALA A 34 -8.11 -10.36 6.26
N TYR A 35 -7.63 -10.38 5.02
CA TYR A 35 -6.25 -10.05 4.70
C TYR A 35 -6.00 -8.54 4.86
N GLY A 36 -6.84 -7.73 4.22
CA GLY A 36 -6.72 -6.28 4.24
C GLY A 36 -6.88 -5.70 5.63
N SER A 37 -7.96 -6.09 6.33
CA SER A 37 -8.25 -5.60 7.68
C SER A 37 -7.22 -6.06 8.73
N GLY A 38 -6.75 -7.31 8.62
CA GLY A 38 -5.74 -7.86 9.52
C GLY A 38 -4.39 -7.14 9.40
N GLY A 39 -3.91 -6.96 8.17
CA GLY A 39 -2.66 -6.26 7.92
C GLY A 39 -2.73 -4.77 8.28
N ALA A 40 -3.82 -4.08 7.90
CA ALA A 40 -4.01 -2.67 8.25
C ALA A 40 -4.04 -2.43 9.77
N ARG A 41 -4.69 -3.32 10.53
CA ARG A 41 -4.67 -3.27 12.00
C ARG A 41 -3.26 -3.49 12.55
N SER A 42 -2.55 -4.50 12.06
CA SER A 42 -1.18 -4.82 12.50
C SER A 42 -0.23 -3.64 12.27
N ILE A 43 -0.33 -2.98 11.12
CA ILE A 43 0.43 -1.77 10.81
C ILE A 43 0.07 -0.64 11.78
N ASN A 44 -1.22 -0.36 11.96
CA ASN A 44 -1.68 0.70 12.86
C ASN A 44 -1.20 0.49 14.30
N ASP A 45 -1.33 -0.73 14.83
CA ASP A 45 -0.92 -1.05 16.20
C ASP A 45 0.59 -0.82 16.40
N LEU A 46 1.41 -1.26 15.43
CA LEU A 46 2.86 -1.08 15.49
C LEU A 46 3.30 0.38 15.27
N PHE A 47 2.62 1.10 14.37
CA PHE A 47 2.84 2.53 14.15
C PHE A 47 2.58 3.33 15.42
N ASN A 48 1.45 3.08 16.07
CA ASN A 48 1.11 3.72 17.34
C ASN A 48 2.13 3.40 18.43
N ALA A 49 2.59 2.14 18.52
CA ALA A 49 3.65 1.76 19.46
C ALA A 49 5.00 2.44 19.16
N SER A 50 5.22 2.88 17.91
CA SER A 50 6.45 3.53 17.44
C SER A 50 6.34 5.06 17.35
N GLY A 51 5.23 5.66 17.77
CA GLY A 51 5.01 7.11 17.73
C GLY A 51 4.65 7.68 16.35
N ILE A 52 4.24 6.83 15.40
CA ILE A 52 3.75 7.22 14.07
C ILE A 52 2.22 7.20 14.09
N THR A 53 1.58 8.27 13.61
CA THR A 53 0.11 8.38 13.61
C THR A 53 -0.51 7.94 12.29
N VAL A 54 -1.40 6.94 12.35
CA VAL A 54 -2.33 6.68 11.24
C VAL A 54 -3.51 7.65 11.38
N VAL A 55 -3.56 8.66 10.53
CA VAL A 55 -4.56 9.74 10.63
C VAL A 55 -5.94 9.24 10.22
N GLU A 56 -6.00 8.39 9.21
CA GLU A 56 -7.25 7.84 8.71
C GLU A 56 -7.01 6.45 8.09
N MET A 57 -7.97 5.55 8.33
CA MET A 57 -8.03 4.22 7.73
C MET A 57 -9.21 4.17 6.76
N ILE A 58 -8.91 4.09 5.47
CA ILE A 58 -9.86 4.19 4.36
C ILE A 58 -10.13 2.79 3.82
N VAL A 59 -11.40 2.45 3.67
CA VAL A 59 -11.83 1.13 3.23
C VAL A 59 -12.02 1.11 1.71
N TYR A 60 -11.39 0.15 1.05
CA TYR A 60 -11.74 -0.27 -0.30
C TYR A 60 -12.70 -1.46 -0.24
N ASP A 61 -13.86 -1.32 -0.89
CA ASP A 61 -14.86 -2.37 -0.95
C ASP A 61 -14.67 -3.25 -2.18
N ILE A 62 -14.20 -4.47 -1.96
CA ILE A 62 -13.93 -5.43 -3.04
C ILE A 62 -15.19 -5.90 -3.77
N ALA A 63 -16.36 -5.84 -3.13
CA ALA A 63 -17.60 -6.24 -3.78
C ALA A 63 -18.11 -5.14 -4.75
N ARG A 64 -17.76 -3.89 -4.47
CA ARG A 64 -18.13 -2.72 -5.28
C ARG A 64 -17.00 -2.24 -6.20
N ASN A 65 -15.79 -2.77 -6.00
CA ASN A 65 -14.56 -2.30 -6.62
C ASN A 65 -14.34 -0.79 -6.46
N SER A 66 -14.65 -0.24 -5.28
CA SER A 66 -14.60 1.20 -5.03
C SER A 66 -14.18 1.53 -3.61
N ILE A 67 -13.56 2.69 -3.41
CA ILE A 67 -13.36 3.28 -2.09
C ILE A 67 -14.72 3.58 -1.46
N LEU A 68 -14.92 3.22 -0.19
CA LEU A 68 -16.06 3.66 0.58
C LEU A 68 -15.89 5.14 0.94
N GLY A 69 -16.68 6.01 0.31
CA GLY A 69 -16.59 7.47 0.47
C GLY A 69 -15.95 8.14 -0.73
N ASN A 70 -15.13 9.17 -0.50
CA ASN A 70 -14.48 9.94 -1.57
C ASN A 70 -12.97 10.02 -1.33
N LEU A 71 -12.21 9.32 -2.17
CA LEU A 71 -10.74 9.24 -2.06
C LEU A 71 -10.08 10.62 -2.05
N LYS A 72 -10.51 11.51 -2.94
CA LYS A 72 -9.98 12.88 -3.03
C LYS A 72 -10.18 13.63 -1.72
N THR A 73 -11.39 13.61 -1.17
CA THR A 73 -11.70 14.27 0.11
C THR A 73 -10.82 13.74 1.24
N TYR A 74 -10.67 12.41 1.36
CA TYR A 74 -9.82 11.82 2.38
C TYR A 74 -8.37 12.28 2.24
N LEU A 75 -7.81 12.26 1.03
CA LEU A 75 -6.41 12.61 0.83
C LEU A 75 -6.16 14.12 0.97
N THR A 76 -7.06 14.98 0.51
CA THR A 76 -6.84 16.44 0.51
C THR A 76 -7.17 17.13 1.83
N ASN A 77 -8.05 16.55 2.65
CA ASN A 77 -8.44 17.15 3.94
C ASN A 77 -7.47 16.81 5.09
N ASN A 78 -6.57 15.85 4.87
CA ASN A 78 -5.56 15.48 5.84
C ASN A 78 -4.24 16.24 5.58
N PRO A 79 -3.44 16.54 6.62
CA PRO A 79 -2.16 17.23 6.46
C PRO A 79 -1.03 16.29 5.98
N THR A 80 -1.16 14.98 6.17
CA THR A 80 -0.19 14.01 5.67
C THR A 80 -0.30 13.83 4.15
N ARG A 81 0.84 13.49 3.53
CA ARG A 81 0.95 13.20 2.09
C ARG A 81 1.43 11.77 1.82
N ILE A 82 1.49 10.95 2.85
CA ILE A 82 1.96 9.57 2.75
C ILE A 82 0.75 8.64 2.83
N VAL A 83 0.60 7.81 1.82
CA VAL A 83 -0.51 6.86 1.69
C VAL A 83 0.06 5.46 1.66
N ILE A 84 -0.31 4.63 2.63
CA ILE A 84 0.00 3.20 2.62
C ILE A 84 -1.19 2.47 2.01
N LEU A 85 -0.96 1.70 0.95
CA LEU A 85 -1.96 0.91 0.26
C LEU A 85 -1.74 -0.58 0.54
N TRP A 86 -2.63 -1.14 1.36
CA TRP A 86 -2.61 -2.53 1.80
C TRP A 86 -3.74 -3.33 1.16
N ALA A 87 -3.50 -3.81 -0.06
CA ALA A 87 -4.45 -4.60 -0.82
C ALA A 87 -3.72 -5.60 -1.75
N GLU A 88 -4.46 -6.58 -2.27
CA GLU A 88 -3.98 -7.48 -3.31
C GLU A 88 -3.74 -6.73 -4.62
N SER A 89 -2.87 -7.29 -5.47
CA SER A 89 -2.39 -6.65 -6.71
C SER A 89 -3.51 -6.15 -7.64
N VAL A 90 -4.60 -6.90 -7.75
CA VAL A 90 -5.77 -6.54 -8.57
C VAL A 90 -6.40 -5.25 -8.05
N TYR A 91 -6.67 -5.17 -6.75
CA TYR A 91 -7.28 -4.00 -6.14
C TYR A 91 -6.31 -2.82 -6.02
N THR A 92 -5.03 -3.09 -5.77
CA THR A 92 -3.99 -2.06 -5.80
C THR A 92 -3.95 -1.35 -7.15
N SER A 93 -4.05 -2.09 -8.25
CA SER A 93 -4.09 -1.50 -9.60
C SER A 93 -5.33 -0.63 -9.81
N LEU A 94 -6.51 -1.08 -9.36
CA LEU A 94 -7.76 -0.31 -9.45
C LEU A 94 -7.73 0.97 -8.62
N ILE A 95 -7.22 0.90 -7.39
CA ILE A 95 -7.13 2.06 -6.49
C ILE A 95 -6.12 3.08 -7.03
N LEU A 96 -4.97 2.63 -7.54
CA LEU A 96 -3.99 3.51 -8.15
C LEU A 96 -4.52 4.18 -9.42
N GLN A 97 -5.33 3.47 -10.23
CA GLN A 97 -5.98 4.07 -11.40
C GLN A 97 -6.95 5.19 -10.99
N ASP A 98 -7.80 4.96 -9.97
CA ASP A 98 -8.69 6.00 -9.43
C ASP A 98 -7.90 7.22 -8.88
N ALA A 99 -6.77 6.95 -8.22
CA ALA A 99 -5.86 8.00 -7.75
C ALA A 99 -5.21 8.78 -8.90
N LEU A 100 -4.81 8.11 -9.98
CA LEU A 100 -4.25 8.73 -11.19
C LEU A 100 -5.28 9.65 -11.85
N ASP A 101 -6.48 9.14 -12.11
CA ASP A 101 -7.57 9.89 -12.74
C ASP A 101 -7.99 11.12 -11.91
N SER A 102 -7.75 11.06 -10.60
CA SER A 102 -8.02 12.14 -9.66
C SER A 102 -6.83 13.07 -9.37
N ASN A 103 -5.66 12.86 -9.98
CA ASN A 103 -4.41 13.57 -9.71
C ASN A 103 -3.95 13.49 -8.23
N LEU A 104 -4.11 12.32 -7.61
CA LEU A 104 -3.81 12.05 -6.20
C LEU A 104 -2.52 11.25 -5.98
N VAL A 105 -1.70 11.10 -7.02
CA VAL A 105 -0.37 10.46 -6.94
C VAL A 105 0.73 11.53 -7.00
N GLY A 106 1.95 11.15 -7.41
CA GLY A 106 3.05 12.09 -7.56
C GLY A 106 2.68 13.30 -8.44
N PRO A 107 3.18 14.51 -8.12
CA PRO A 107 4.21 14.82 -7.13
C PRO A 107 3.69 15.12 -5.70
N TYR A 108 2.38 15.13 -5.48
CA TYR A 108 1.81 15.64 -4.23
C TYR A 108 1.70 14.59 -3.12
N PHE A 109 1.59 13.32 -3.48
CA PHE A 109 1.47 12.21 -2.54
C PHE A 109 2.55 11.16 -2.80
N THR A 110 3.11 10.64 -1.70
CA THR A 110 3.98 9.46 -1.73
C THR A 110 3.15 8.23 -1.38
N TRP A 111 3.07 7.29 -2.31
CA TRP A 111 2.32 6.05 -2.13
C TRP A 111 3.27 4.91 -1.80
N ILE A 112 2.96 4.16 -0.76
CA ILE A 112 3.67 2.94 -0.37
C ILE A 112 2.72 1.77 -0.59
N ILE A 113 3.02 0.90 -1.54
CA ILE A 113 2.19 -0.26 -1.89
C ILE A 113 2.80 -1.54 -1.33
N ASN A 114 1.96 -2.48 -0.91
CA ASN A 114 2.40 -3.79 -0.43
C ASN A 114 2.40 -4.88 -1.50
N SER A 115 1.73 -4.65 -2.64
CA SER A 115 1.66 -5.62 -3.73
C SER A 115 2.39 -5.09 -4.97
N ALA A 116 2.95 -6.00 -5.76
CA ALA A 116 3.56 -5.63 -7.03
C ALA A 116 2.48 -5.21 -8.03
N ILE A 117 2.79 -4.20 -8.82
CA ILE A 117 1.94 -3.71 -9.93
C ILE A 117 2.64 -3.95 -11.27
N SER A 118 1.85 -4.21 -12.30
CA SER A 118 2.35 -4.26 -13.67
C SER A 118 2.18 -2.89 -14.31
N LEU A 119 3.25 -2.32 -14.88
CA LEU A 119 3.17 -1.06 -15.62
C LEU A 119 2.24 -1.16 -16.83
N ASN A 120 2.07 -2.36 -17.39
CA ASN A 120 1.15 -2.61 -18.50
C ASN A 120 -0.33 -2.51 -18.09
N SER A 121 -0.62 -2.45 -16.79
CA SER A 121 -1.97 -2.20 -16.28
C SER A 121 -2.38 -0.73 -16.39
N PHE A 122 -1.44 0.18 -16.71
CA PHE A 122 -1.67 1.62 -16.78
C PHE A 122 -1.31 2.17 -18.16
N ASN A 123 -1.96 3.26 -18.55
CA ASN A 123 -1.60 4.01 -19.76
C ASN A 123 -0.20 4.62 -19.60
N GLU A 124 0.62 4.59 -20.66
CA GLU A 124 1.98 5.13 -20.70
C GLU A 124 2.03 6.62 -20.32
N GLU A 125 0.96 7.38 -20.60
CA GLU A 125 0.82 8.78 -20.19
C GLU A 125 0.99 8.97 -18.68
N TYR A 126 0.57 7.99 -17.88
CA TYR A 126 0.62 8.04 -16.42
C TYR A 126 1.95 7.59 -15.82
N TYR A 127 2.91 7.13 -16.62
CA TYR A 127 4.17 6.58 -16.08
C TYR A 127 4.97 7.61 -15.27
N GLN A 128 4.91 8.88 -15.67
CA GLN A 128 5.55 9.96 -14.90
C GLN A 128 4.87 10.20 -13.55
N ASN A 129 3.56 9.98 -13.46
CA ASN A 129 2.79 10.13 -12.22
C ASN A 129 2.99 8.98 -11.23
N LEU A 130 3.48 7.83 -11.72
CA LEU A 130 3.88 6.68 -10.89
C LEU A 130 5.27 6.86 -10.25
N ILE A 131 6.02 7.90 -10.62
CA ILE A 131 7.30 8.23 -9.99
C ILE A 131 7.07 8.58 -8.52
N GLY A 132 7.82 7.94 -7.63
CA GLY A 132 7.73 8.13 -6.18
C GLY A 132 6.82 7.13 -5.47
N ILE A 133 6.21 6.18 -6.19
CA ILE A 133 5.58 5.01 -5.57
C ILE A 133 6.68 4.08 -5.05
N VAL A 134 6.59 3.70 -3.78
CA VAL A 134 7.48 2.74 -3.11
C VAL A 134 6.73 1.42 -3.00
N GLY A 135 7.25 0.35 -3.59
CA GLY A 135 6.62 -0.97 -3.55
C GLY A 135 7.61 -2.09 -3.28
N PRO A 136 7.12 -3.32 -3.04
CA PRO A 136 8.00 -4.47 -2.90
C PRO A 136 8.75 -4.72 -4.21
N GLU A 137 10.07 -4.89 -4.12
CA GLU A 137 10.82 -5.52 -5.21
C GLU A 137 10.74 -7.04 -5.01
N LEU A 138 10.12 -7.75 -5.94
CA LEU A 138 10.17 -9.21 -5.96
C LEU A 138 11.59 -9.63 -6.38
N SER A 139 12.39 -10.10 -5.42
CA SER A 139 13.70 -10.66 -5.75
C SER A 139 13.52 -11.83 -6.73
N ARG A 140 14.32 -11.87 -7.81
CA ARG A 140 14.27 -12.96 -8.81
C ARG A 140 14.53 -14.34 -8.18
N GLU A 141 15.23 -14.37 -7.06
CA GLU A 141 15.54 -15.58 -6.29
C GLU A 141 14.28 -16.17 -5.64
N THR A 142 13.33 -15.35 -5.18
CA THR A 142 12.05 -15.83 -4.62
C THR A 142 11.25 -16.65 -5.64
N LEU A 143 11.28 -16.28 -6.93
CA LEU A 143 10.62 -17.02 -8.01
C LEU A 143 11.33 -18.34 -8.34
N LEU A 144 12.66 -18.40 -8.20
CA LEU A 144 13.46 -19.59 -8.48
C LEU A 144 13.38 -20.65 -7.37
N ILE A 145 13.24 -20.22 -6.13
CA ILE A 145 13.28 -21.10 -4.95
C ILE A 145 11.88 -21.60 -4.57
N SER A 146 10.81 -20.85 -4.92
CA SER A 146 9.42 -21.25 -4.63
C SER A 146 9.06 -22.68 -5.06
N PRO A 147 9.44 -23.18 -6.25
CA PRO A 147 9.11 -24.55 -6.67
C PRO A 147 9.89 -25.64 -5.91
N PHE A 148 11.06 -25.31 -5.35
CA PHE A 148 11.88 -26.26 -4.60
C PHE A 148 11.38 -26.44 -3.17
N CYS A 149 10.82 -25.39 -2.57
CA CYS A 149 10.24 -25.43 -1.22
C CYS A 149 8.86 -26.11 -1.15
N GLU A 150 8.21 -26.39 -2.29
CA GLU A 150 6.93 -27.14 -2.35
C GLU A 150 7.09 -28.66 -2.21
N LYS A 151 8.33 -29.17 -2.28
CA LYS A 151 8.62 -30.62 -2.25
C LYS A 151 9.23 -31.12 -0.93
N LEU A 152 9.21 -30.31 0.13
CA LEU A 152 9.61 -30.67 1.50
C LEU A 152 8.45 -30.43 2.47
#